data_AF-A0A960D3Y6-F1
#
_entry.id   AF-A0A960D3Y6-F1
#
_cell.length_a   1.000
_cell.length_b   1.000
_cell.length_c   1.000
_cell.angle_alpha   90.00
_cell.angle_beta   90.00
_cell.angle_gamma   90.00
#
_symmetry.space_group_name_H-M   'P 1'
#
loop_
_entity.id
_entity.type
_entity.pdbx_description
1 polymer ?
#
loop_
_entity_poly.entity_id
_entity_poly.type
_entity_poly.pdbx_seq_one_letter_code
_entity_poly.pdbx_strand_id
1 'polypeptide(L)'
;MSIGSRFYPNLYKDSVSLMTVSAQVTAIPGIEAASVVMASATNVENLAQAGLGTFEVRPNDLVVAVSGTEEACEEAIALADKLLSAAPGDGGDETAAAAPTTSIQMAVAKDPALSLALISVPGDYAAAEALKALRLGLDVMIFSDNVTPAAELALKQYAREADLMVMGPDCGTSIVNGIPLGFANVVRRGPIGVVGASGTGTQEVTVRIHQNGSGVSQALGTGGHDLADAIGGISMLHGLAALDG
;
A
#
# COMPACT_ATOMS: atom_id res chain seq x y z
N MET A 1 -16.03 35.04 -3.34
CA MET A 1 -15.77 33.64 -2.99
C MET A 1 -15.36 32.95 -4.27
N SER A 2 -14.12 32.46 -4.31
CA SER A 2 -13.51 31.85 -5.48
C SER A 2 -13.23 30.38 -5.18
N ILE A 3 -13.37 29.53 -6.20
CA ILE A 3 -12.95 28.14 -6.14
C ILE A 3 -11.70 28.01 -7.00
N GLY A 4 -10.62 27.54 -6.39
CA GLY A 4 -9.37 27.23 -7.07
C GLY A 4 -9.16 25.73 -7.15
N SER A 5 -8.62 25.23 -8.27
CA SER A 5 -8.26 23.83 -8.42
C SER A 5 -6.97 23.64 -9.20
N ARG A 6 -6.20 22.62 -8.84
CA ARG A 6 -4.95 22.24 -9.50
C ARG A 6 -4.89 20.71 -9.68
N PHE A 7 -4.41 20.29 -10.84
CA PHE A 7 -4.35 18.89 -11.25
C PHE A 7 -2.91 18.46 -11.47
N TYR A 8 -2.57 17.27 -10.98
CA TYR A 8 -1.26 16.67 -11.18
C TYR A 8 -1.44 15.29 -11.82
N PRO A 9 -1.14 15.15 -13.12
CA PRO A 9 -1.33 13.90 -13.82
C PRO A 9 -0.32 12.85 -13.35
N ASN A 10 -0.79 11.65 -13.02
CA ASN A 10 0.03 10.51 -12.57
C ASN A 10 0.96 10.81 -11.37
N LEU A 11 0.61 11.76 -10.51
CA LEU A 11 1.36 12.02 -9.28
C LEU A 11 0.74 11.22 -8.12
N TYR A 12 1.40 10.12 -7.76
CA TYR A 12 0.99 9.34 -6.59
C TYR A 12 1.62 9.88 -5.30
N LYS A 13 0.80 10.08 -4.27
CA LYS A 13 1.20 10.31 -2.88
C LYS A 13 0.34 9.45 -1.98
N ASP A 14 0.90 8.98 -0.87
CA ASP A 14 0.14 8.22 0.13
C ASP A 14 -0.86 9.13 0.87
N SER A 15 -1.87 8.51 1.48
CA SER A 15 -2.94 9.25 2.16
C SER A 15 -2.45 10.12 3.33
N VAL A 16 -1.38 9.74 4.04
CA VAL A 16 -0.86 10.52 5.18
C VAL A 16 -0.19 11.79 4.68
N SER A 17 0.61 11.68 3.63
CA SER A 17 1.18 12.83 2.93
C SER A 17 0.08 13.79 2.46
N LEU A 18 -0.96 13.28 1.79
CA LEU A 18 -2.08 14.09 1.30
C LEU A 18 -2.86 14.78 2.42
N MET A 19 -3.17 14.06 3.51
CA MET A 19 -3.84 14.65 4.67
C MET A 19 -3.01 15.77 5.31
N THR A 20 -1.69 15.60 5.35
CA THR A 20 -0.76 16.62 5.88
C THR A 20 -0.77 17.88 5.01
N VAL A 21 -0.71 17.73 3.68
CA VAL A 21 -0.81 18.87 2.75
C VAL A 21 -2.19 19.53 2.87
N SER A 22 -3.26 18.74 2.89
CA SER A 22 -4.63 19.25 3.03
C SER A 22 -4.82 20.07 4.30
N ALA A 23 -4.26 19.61 5.43
CA ALA A 23 -4.33 20.34 6.70
C ALA A 23 -3.58 21.69 6.64
N GLN A 24 -2.39 21.73 6.03
CA GLN A 24 -1.62 22.97 5.90
C GLN A 24 -2.32 23.98 4.98
N VAL A 25 -2.87 23.52 3.86
CA VAL A 25 -3.62 24.38 2.93
C VAL A 25 -4.90 24.92 3.58
N THR A 26 -5.62 24.09 4.34
CA THR A 26 -6.83 24.49 5.06
C THR A 26 -6.54 25.55 6.14
N ALA A 27 -5.33 25.57 6.70
CA ALA A 27 -4.96 26.50 7.76
C ALA A 27 -4.67 27.94 7.27
N ILE A 28 -4.63 28.17 5.96
CA ILE A 28 -4.39 29.51 5.38
C ILE A 28 -5.57 30.43 5.69
N PRO A 29 -5.34 31.62 6.31
CA PRO A 29 -6.40 32.58 6.55
C PRO A 29 -7.11 32.99 5.26
N GLY A 30 -8.44 32.84 5.22
CA GLY A 30 -9.25 33.14 4.03
C GLY A 30 -9.63 31.91 3.21
N ILE A 31 -9.12 30.73 3.55
CA ILE A 31 -9.63 29.44 3.09
C ILE A 31 -10.81 29.01 3.98
N GLU A 32 -11.91 28.63 3.34
CA GLU A 32 -13.10 28.07 4.02
C GLU A 32 -13.15 26.54 3.89
N ALA A 33 -12.70 26.00 2.76
CA ALA A 33 -12.61 24.57 2.54
C ALA A 33 -11.42 24.26 1.61
N ALA A 34 -10.69 23.19 1.92
CA ALA A 34 -9.62 22.68 1.07
C ALA A 34 -9.54 21.16 1.16
N SER A 35 -9.19 20.53 0.04
CA SER A 35 -9.02 19.09 -0.05
C SER A 35 -7.91 18.75 -1.05
N VAL A 36 -7.02 17.85 -0.65
CA VAL A 36 -5.93 17.34 -1.47
C VAL A 36 -6.02 15.83 -1.49
N VAL A 37 -6.38 15.24 -2.63
CA VAL A 37 -6.78 13.84 -2.72
C VAL A 37 -6.30 13.18 -4.01
N MET A 38 -6.10 11.86 -3.96
CA MET A 38 -6.07 11.04 -5.18
C MET A 38 -7.46 11.05 -5.81
N ALA A 39 -7.51 11.11 -7.13
CA ALA A 39 -8.73 11.31 -7.91
C ALA A 39 -9.53 10.01 -8.13
N SER A 40 -9.69 9.20 -7.08
CA SER A 40 -10.62 8.07 -7.09
C SER A 40 -12.06 8.55 -7.27
N ALA A 41 -12.93 7.70 -7.81
CA ALA A 41 -14.34 8.06 -8.05
C ALA A 41 -15.02 8.60 -6.77
N THR A 42 -14.82 7.92 -5.63
CA THR A 42 -15.35 8.35 -4.34
C THR A 42 -14.81 9.72 -3.91
N ASN A 43 -13.53 9.99 -4.11
CA ASN A 43 -12.95 11.26 -3.72
C ASN A 43 -13.46 12.41 -4.59
N VAL A 44 -13.62 12.19 -5.90
CA VAL A 44 -14.20 13.20 -6.81
C VAL A 44 -15.67 13.49 -6.45
N GLU A 45 -16.45 12.46 -6.12
CA GLU A 45 -17.82 12.64 -5.61
C GLU A 45 -17.85 13.45 -4.31
N ASN A 46 -16.93 13.17 -3.37
CA ASN A 46 -16.81 13.90 -2.12
C ASN A 46 -16.44 15.39 -2.34
N LEU A 47 -15.57 15.69 -3.30
CA LEU A 47 -15.23 17.07 -3.68
C LEU A 47 -16.46 17.82 -4.22
N ALA A 48 -17.26 17.17 -5.06
CA ALA A 48 -18.48 17.75 -5.60
C ALA A 48 -19.51 18.04 -4.50
N GLN A 49 -19.71 17.09 -3.57
CA GLN A 49 -20.61 17.27 -2.43
C GLN A 49 -20.14 18.38 -1.47
N ALA A 50 -18.84 18.57 -1.33
CA ALA A 50 -18.25 19.65 -0.54
C ALA A 50 -18.30 21.03 -1.24
N GLY A 51 -18.83 21.11 -2.47
CA GLY A 51 -18.87 22.36 -3.25
C GLY A 51 -17.51 22.80 -3.80
N LEU A 52 -16.52 21.89 -3.85
CA LEU A 52 -15.16 22.16 -4.32
C LEU A 52 -14.97 21.92 -5.84
N GLY A 53 -16.04 21.53 -6.54
CA GLY A 53 -16.05 21.36 -7.99
C GLY A 53 -16.18 19.91 -8.44
N THR A 54 -16.41 19.75 -9.74
CA THR A 54 -16.50 18.46 -10.43
C THR A 54 -15.35 18.33 -11.41
N PHE A 55 -14.72 17.16 -11.46
CA PHE A 55 -13.46 16.97 -12.19
C PHE A 55 -13.55 15.74 -13.09
N GLU A 56 -13.12 15.88 -14.35
CA GLU A 56 -12.88 14.74 -15.25
C GLU A 56 -11.42 14.32 -15.12
N VAL A 57 -11.18 13.27 -14.33
CA VAL A 57 -9.85 12.86 -13.87
C VAL A 57 -9.72 11.35 -13.85
N ARG A 58 -8.48 10.84 -13.94
CA ARG A 58 -8.18 9.41 -13.84
C ARG A 58 -7.87 9.04 -12.39
N PRO A 59 -8.12 7.79 -11.95
CA PRO A 59 -7.87 7.38 -10.56
C PRO A 59 -6.45 7.64 -10.02
N ASN A 60 -5.45 7.72 -10.90
CA ASN A 60 -4.04 7.95 -10.55
C ASN A 60 -3.64 9.44 -10.56
N ASP A 61 -4.56 10.34 -10.85
CA ASP A 61 -4.32 11.78 -10.78
C ASP A 61 -4.49 12.28 -9.35
N LEU A 62 -3.87 13.42 -9.04
CA LEU A 62 -4.04 14.12 -7.77
C LEU A 62 -4.75 15.45 -8.01
N VAL A 63 -5.74 15.74 -7.18
CA VAL A 63 -6.52 16.99 -7.21
C VAL A 63 -6.29 17.76 -5.92
N VAL A 64 -5.92 19.03 -6.06
CA VAL A 64 -6.02 20.06 -5.02
C VAL A 64 -7.24 20.92 -5.36
N ALA A 65 -8.20 21.02 -4.45
CA ALA A 65 -9.38 21.87 -4.61
C ALA A 65 -9.60 22.71 -3.36
N VAL A 66 -9.79 24.03 -3.54
CA VAL A 66 -9.87 25.01 -2.46
C VAL A 66 -10.99 26.02 -2.72
N SER A 67 -11.62 26.50 -1.66
CA SER A 67 -12.64 27.56 -1.67
C SER A 67 -12.30 28.60 -0.62
N GLY A 68 -12.38 29.87 -1.00
CA GLY A 68 -11.99 30.98 -0.13
C GLY A 68 -12.00 32.35 -0.83
N THR A 69 -11.22 33.29 -0.30
CA THR A 69 -10.87 34.52 -1.03
C THR A 69 -9.93 34.20 -2.18
N GLU A 70 -9.90 35.05 -3.20
CA GLU A 70 -9.09 34.80 -4.40
C GLU A 70 -7.60 34.71 -4.06
N GLU A 71 -7.11 35.61 -3.22
CA GLU A 71 -5.73 35.65 -2.77
C GLU A 71 -5.36 34.41 -1.94
N ALA A 72 -6.27 33.95 -1.06
CA ALA A 72 -6.04 32.77 -0.24
C ALA A 72 -6.02 31.49 -1.09
N CYS A 73 -6.87 31.40 -2.11
CA CYS A 73 -6.88 30.28 -3.05
C CYS A 73 -5.58 30.19 -3.86
N GLU A 74 -5.02 31.32 -4.31
CA GLU A 74 -3.72 31.35 -4.98
C GLU A 74 -2.58 30.93 -4.06
N GLU A 75 -2.55 31.44 -2.82
CA GLU A 75 -1.56 31.07 -1.80
C GLU A 75 -1.63 29.57 -1.48
N ALA A 76 -2.84 29.04 -1.32
CA ALA A 76 -3.13 27.63 -1.09
C ALA A 76 -2.60 26.72 -2.20
N ILE A 77 -2.86 27.06 -3.46
CA ILE A 77 -2.39 26.28 -4.61
C ILE A 77 -0.86 26.34 -4.70
N ALA A 78 -0.25 27.50 -4.48
CA ALA A 78 1.21 27.65 -4.48
C ALA A 78 1.88 26.83 -3.37
N LEU A 79 1.29 26.81 -2.16
CA LEU A 79 1.77 25.98 -1.06
C LEU A 79 1.65 24.49 -1.40
N ALA A 80 0.51 24.06 -1.96
CA ALA A 80 0.31 22.68 -2.39
C ALA A 80 1.34 22.26 -3.46
N ASP A 81 1.57 23.10 -4.47
CA ASP A 81 2.59 22.89 -5.52
C ASP A 81 3.97 22.64 -4.87
N LYS A 82 4.36 23.45 -3.89
CA LYS A 82 5.64 23.30 -3.18
C LYS A 82 5.71 21.99 -2.39
N LEU A 83 4.68 21.69 -1.59
CA LEU A 83 4.67 20.52 -0.70
C LEU A 83 4.59 19.19 -1.48
N LEU A 84 3.83 19.17 -2.57
CA LEU A 84 3.68 17.99 -3.42
C LEU A 84 4.93 17.74 -4.28
N SER A 85 5.62 18.80 -4.70
CA SER A 85 6.87 18.73 -5.47
C SER A 85 8.11 18.46 -4.61
N ALA A 86 8.04 18.71 -3.31
CA ALA A 86 9.09 18.34 -2.39
C ALA A 86 9.25 16.81 -2.37
N ALA A 87 10.49 16.34 -2.51
CA ALA A 87 10.82 14.94 -2.33
C ALA A 87 10.44 14.53 -0.89
N PRO A 88 9.94 13.31 -0.66
CA PRO A 88 9.67 12.84 0.69
C PRO A 88 11.01 12.75 1.43
N GLY A 89 11.34 13.76 2.24
CA GLY A 89 12.60 13.80 3.00
C GLY A 89 13.23 15.16 3.31
N ASP A 90 12.72 16.29 2.78
CA ASP A 90 13.40 17.59 2.99
C ASP A 90 13.11 18.27 4.35
N GLY A 91 12.74 17.46 5.35
CA GLY A 91 12.69 17.86 6.75
C GLY A 91 14.07 17.74 7.39
N GLY A 92 14.94 18.71 7.10
CA GLY A 92 16.15 19.09 7.84
C GLY A 92 16.98 17.99 8.50
N ASP A 93 18.00 17.50 7.79
CA ASP A 93 19.35 17.34 8.37
C ASP A 93 20.40 17.22 7.24
N GLU A 94 21.40 18.11 7.22
CA GLU A 94 22.50 18.15 6.25
C GLU A 94 23.54 17.05 6.54
N THR A 95 23.16 15.80 6.34
CA THR A 95 24.15 14.74 6.05
C THR A 95 23.97 14.34 4.60
N ALA A 96 25.06 14.34 3.83
CA ALA A 96 25.09 14.02 2.40
C ALA A 96 24.20 12.82 2.08
N ALA A 97 22.97 13.09 1.68
CA ALA A 97 21.94 12.08 1.56
C ALA A 97 22.33 11.17 0.39
N ALA A 98 22.67 9.92 0.69
CA ALA A 98 22.80 8.89 -0.32
C ALA A 98 21.54 8.94 -1.19
N ALA A 99 21.71 8.85 -2.52
CA ALA A 99 20.59 8.92 -3.45
C ALA A 99 19.44 8.02 -2.97
N PRO A 100 18.19 8.51 -2.99
CA PRO A 100 17.07 7.76 -2.43
C PRO A 100 16.97 6.40 -3.13
N THR A 101 16.65 5.36 -2.35
CA THR A 101 16.42 4.03 -2.90
C THR A 101 15.07 4.04 -3.62
N THR A 102 15.08 4.01 -4.95
CA THR A 102 13.88 4.16 -5.79
C THR A 102 13.43 2.87 -6.47
N SER A 103 14.14 1.75 -6.27
CA SER A 103 13.78 0.46 -6.86
C SER A 103 14.14 -0.71 -5.94
N ILE A 104 13.42 -1.82 -6.13
CA ILE A 104 13.67 -3.10 -5.43
C ILE A 104 15.09 -3.58 -5.73
N GLN A 105 15.56 -3.45 -6.97
CA GLN A 105 16.91 -3.84 -7.35
C GLN A 105 17.99 -3.03 -6.61
N MET A 106 17.79 -1.71 -6.45
CA MET A 106 18.70 -0.90 -5.64
C MET A 106 18.68 -1.28 -4.17
N ALA A 107 17.50 -1.61 -3.62
CA ALA A 107 17.37 -2.06 -2.24
C ALA A 107 18.15 -3.36 -2.01
N VAL A 108 17.94 -4.36 -2.86
CA VAL A 108 18.66 -5.66 -2.79
C VAL A 108 20.16 -5.49 -3.03
N ALA A 109 20.58 -4.61 -3.94
CA ALA A 109 22.01 -4.34 -4.16
C ALA A 109 22.68 -3.70 -2.94
N LYS A 110 21.93 -2.90 -2.17
CA LYS A 110 22.41 -2.27 -0.94
C LYS A 110 22.41 -3.24 0.23
N ASP A 111 21.40 -4.10 0.32
CA ASP A 111 21.28 -5.13 1.35
C ASP A 111 20.88 -6.48 0.74
N PRO A 112 21.87 -7.36 0.46
CA PRO A 112 21.61 -8.70 -0.07
C PRO A 112 20.92 -9.66 0.91
N ALA A 113 20.77 -9.28 2.19
CA ALA A 113 20.09 -10.13 3.19
C ALA A 113 18.56 -9.98 3.15
N LEU A 114 18.03 -9.03 2.39
CA LEU A 114 16.59 -8.89 2.17
C LEU A 114 16.03 -10.17 1.52
N SER A 115 14.95 -10.70 2.09
CA SER A 115 14.32 -11.95 1.64
C SER A 115 12.84 -11.80 1.29
N LEU A 116 12.23 -10.64 1.54
CA LEU A 116 10.79 -10.41 1.36
C LEU A 116 10.53 -9.00 0.82
N ALA A 117 9.63 -8.88 -0.15
CA ALA A 117 9.09 -7.62 -0.64
C ALA A 117 7.60 -7.48 -0.32
N LEU A 118 7.20 -6.37 0.33
CA LEU A 118 5.81 -5.98 0.51
C LEU A 118 5.40 -4.99 -0.58
N ILE A 119 4.47 -5.38 -1.44
CA ILE A 119 3.98 -4.60 -2.58
C ILE A 119 2.60 -4.03 -2.26
N SER A 120 2.52 -2.69 -2.22
CA SER A 120 1.30 -1.93 -1.91
C SER A 120 1.09 -0.75 -2.88
N VAL A 121 1.46 -0.94 -4.15
CA VAL A 121 1.26 0.01 -5.26
C VAL A 121 -0.12 -0.18 -5.91
N PRO A 122 -0.61 0.69 -6.80
CA PRO A 122 -1.85 0.44 -7.52
C PRO A 122 -1.84 -0.92 -8.26
N GLY A 123 -2.99 -1.59 -8.33
CA GLY A 123 -3.13 -2.96 -8.85
C GLY A 123 -2.53 -3.17 -10.24
N ASP A 124 -2.69 -2.18 -11.13
CA ASP A 124 -2.12 -2.17 -12.49
C ASP A 124 -0.60 -2.36 -12.52
N TYR A 125 0.12 -1.96 -11.46
CA TYR A 125 1.56 -2.06 -11.35
C TYR A 125 2.03 -3.21 -10.44
N ALA A 126 1.16 -3.69 -9.55
CA ALA A 126 1.53 -4.61 -8.48
C ALA A 126 2.10 -5.93 -9.02
N ALA A 127 1.52 -6.49 -10.08
CA ALA A 127 2.02 -7.72 -10.68
C ALA A 127 3.43 -7.56 -11.28
N ALA A 128 3.71 -6.41 -11.90
CA ALA A 128 5.03 -6.13 -12.48
C ALA A 128 6.09 -5.97 -11.40
N GLU A 129 5.79 -5.26 -10.31
CA GLU A 129 6.71 -5.11 -9.18
C GLU A 129 6.92 -6.43 -8.42
N ALA A 130 5.87 -7.23 -8.24
CA ALA A 130 5.97 -8.57 -7.65
C ALA A 130 6.90 -9.47 -8.47
N LEU A 131 6.75 -9.50 -9.80
CA LEU A 131 7.62 -10.31 -10.66
C LEU A 131 9.08 -9.86 -10.62
N LYS A 132 9.35 -8.54 -10.49
CA LYS A 132 10.71 -8.03 -10.30
C LYS A 132 11.31 -8.54 -8.98
N ALA A 133 10.54 -8.51 -7.89
CA ALA A 133 10.97 -9.02 -6.60
C ALA A 133 11.26 -10.53 -6.64
N LEU A 134 10.35 -11.32 -7.22
CA LEU A 134 10.53 -12.77 -7.37
C LEU A 134 11.79 -13.11 -8.18
N ARG A 135 12.06 -12.38 -9.28
CA ARG A 135 13.29 -12.56 -10.08
C ARG A 135 14.57 -12.21 -9.34
N LEU A 136 14.47 -11.44 -8.26
CA LEU A 136 15.57 -11.11 -7.37
C LEU A 136 15.70 -12.09 -6.20
N GLY A 137 14.88 -13.15 -6.16
CA GLY A 137 14.93 -14.17 -5.11
C GLY A 137 14.21 -13.80 -3.82
N LEU A 138 13.29 -12.82 -3.87
CA LEU A 138 12.51 -12.42 -2.71
C LEU A 138 11.16 -13.14 -2.69
N ASP A 139 10.74 -13.58 -1.51
CA ASP A 139 9.32 -13.83 -1.24
C ASP A 139 8.55 -12.52 -1.45
N VAL A 140 7.26 -12.62 -1.77
CA VAL A 140 6.45 -11.43 -2.02
C VAL A 140 5.15 -11.48 -1.24
N MET A 141 4.82 -10.39 -0.56
CA MET A 141 3.47 -10.10 -0.11
C MET A 141 2.86 -9.01 -0.98
N ILE A 142 1.78 -9.32 -1.67
CA ILE A 142 1.01 -8.39 -2.48
C ILE A 142 -0.21 -7.97 -1.68
N PHE A 143 -0.09 -6.83 -1.00
CA PHE A 143 -1.19 -6.18 -0.30
C PHE A 143 -2.17 -5.54 -1.28
N SER A 144 -1.67 -5.10 -2.43
CA SER A 144 -2.47 -4.50 -3.50
C SER A 144 -3.61 -5.39 -3.97
N ASP A 145 -4.78 -4.78 -4.16
CA ASP A 145 -5.95 -5.35 -4.83
C ASP A 145 -5.96 -4.98 -6.32
N ASN A 146 -6.95 -5.46 -7.08
CA ASN A 146 -7.17 -5.21 -8.51
C ASN A 146 -6.08 -5.77 -9.41
N VAL A 147 -5.45 -6.87 -8.98
CA VAL A 147 -4.58 -7.70 -9.84
C VAL A 147 -5.45 -8.74 -10.52
N THR A 148 -5.30 -8.89 -11.84
CA THR A 148 -6.11 -9.85 -12.60
C THR A 148 -5.84 -11.30 -12.16
N PRO A 149 -6.85 -12.20 -12.18
CA PRO A 149 -6.65 -13.61 -11.83
C PRO A 149 -5.57 -14.31 -12.67
N ALA A 150 -5.44 -13.93 -13.95
CA ALA A 150 -4.39 -14.48 -14.83
C ALA A 150 -2.98 -14.07 -14.36
N ALA A 151 -2.82 -12.82 -13.92
CA ALA A 151 -1.55 -12.33 -13.37
C ALA A 151 -1.24 -12.98 -12.02
N GLU A 152 -2.24 -13.11 -11.14
CA GLU A 152 -2.11 -13.85 -9.88
C GLU A 152 -1.62 -15.28 -10.12
N LEU A 153 -2.29 -16.03 -11.00
CA LEU A 153 -1.92 -17.39 -11.33
C LEU A 153 -0.48 -17.48 -11.83
N ALA A 154 -0.10 -16.60 -12.76
CA ALA A 154 1.26 -16.57 -13.32
C ALA A 154 2.32 -16.28 -12.24
N LEU A 155 2.07 -15.36 -11.31
CA LEU A 155 2.98 -15.04 -10.21
C LEU A 155 3.15 -16.23 -9.26
N LYS A 156 2.04 -16.85 -8.87
CA LYS A 156 2.05 -18.02 -7.95
C LYS A 156 2.70 -19.23 -8.59
N GLN A 157 2.49 -19.46 -9.89
CA GLN A 157 3.17 -20.52 -10.63
C GLN A 157 4.69 -20.27 -10.71
N TYR A 158 5.09 -19.06 -11.08
CA TYR A 158 6.51 -18.67 -11.10
C TYR A 158 7.16 -18.87 -9.73
N ALA A 159 6.51 -18.40 -8.67
CA ALA A 159 7.03 -18.51 -7.30
C ALA A 159 7.19 -19.97 -6.88
N ARG A 160 6.21 -20.84 -7.18
CA ARG A 160 6.32 -22.28 -6.94
C ARG A 160 7.50 -22.92 -7.67
N GLU A 161 7.74 -22.54 -8.92
CA GLU A 161 8.90 -23.04 -9.70
C GLU A 161 10.24 -22.55 -9.16
N ALA A 162 10.26 -21.35 -8.56
CA ALA A 162 11.43 -20.72 -7.98
C ALA A 162 11.65 -21.05 -6.49
N ASP A 163 10.81 -21.91 -5.89
CA ASP A 163 10.79 -22.19 -4.45
C ASP A 163 10.66 -20.92 -3.58
N LEU A 164 9.78 -20.00 -4.03
CA LEU A 164 9.43 -18.75 -3.37
C LEU A 164 7.93 -18.73 -3.04
N MET A 165 7.56 -17.89 -2.09
CA MET A 165 6.16 -17.69 -1.70
C MET A 165 5.61 -16.36 -2.23
N VAL A 166 4.40 -16.42 -2.79
CA VAL A 166 3.58 -15.23 -3.08
C VAL A 166 2.37 -15.24 -2.16
N MET A 167 2.36 -14.31 -1.20
CA MET A 167 1.24 -14.01 -0.32
C MET A 167 0.36 -12.93 -0.97
N GLY A 168 -0.79 -13.27 -1.55
CA GLY A 168 -1.65 -12.33 -2.25
C GLY A 168 -1.81 -12.64 -3.74
N PRO A 169 -2.41 -11.76 -4.56
CA PRO A 169 -2.87 -10.39 -4.28
C PRO A 169 -4.02 -10.32 -3.27
N ASP A 170 -4.35 -9.10 -2.86
CA ASP A 170 -5.34 -8.83 -1.81
C ASP A 170 -5.03 -9.59 -0.50
N CYS A 171 -3.74 -9.65 -0.14
CA CYS A 171 -3.31 -10.20 1.13
C CYS A 171 -3.23 -9.09 2.18
N GLY A 172 -4.29 -8.96 2.98
CA GLY A 172 -4.38 -7.91 3.99
C GLY A 172 -3.58 -8.18 5.27
N THR A 173 -3.25 -9.43 5.60
CA THR A 173 -2.69 -9.81 6.90
C THR A 173 -1.68 -10.94 6.79
N SER A 174 -0.45 -10.69 7.25
CA SER A 174 0.54 -11.74 7.54
C SER A 174 1.37 -11.38 8.78
N ILE A 175 1.91 -12.40 9.45
CA ILE A 175 2.90 -12.29 10.52
C ILE A 175 4.04 -13.26 10.20
N VAL A 176 5.17 -12.75 9.73
CA VAL A 176 6.33 -13.55 9.32
C VAL A 176 7.46 -13.35 10.32
N ASN A 177 7.91 -14.42 10.98
CA ASN A 177 8.91 -14.38 12.06
C ASN A 177 8.56 -13.40 13.20
N GLY A 178 7.26 -13.17 13.42
CA GLY A 178 6.77 -12.20 14.40
C GLY A 178 6.72 -10.76 13.87
N ILE A 179 7.13 -10.52 12.63
CA ILE A 179 7.06 -9.21 11.96
C ILE A 179 5.65 -9.04 11.39
N PRO A 180 4.92 -7.97 11.76
CA PRO A 180 3.61 -7.68 11.20
C PRO A 180 3.72 -7.15 9.77
N LEU A 181 2.90 -7.70 8.86
CA LEU A 181 2.81 -7.24 7.48
C LEU A 181 1.34 -6.95 7.14
N GLY A 182 1.08 -5.77 6.57
CA GLY A 182 -0.28 -5.26 6.38
C GLY A 182 -0.99 -5.00 7.71
N PHE A 183 -2.26 -5.39 7.81
CA PHE A 183 -3.06 -5.29 9.02
C PHE A 183 -2.84 -6.52 9.91
N ALA A 184 -1.98 -6.39 10.92
CA ALA A 184 -1.69 -7.47 11.87
C ALA A 184 -1.83 -7.01 13.34
N ASN A 185 -1.93 -7.98 14.24
CA ASN A 185 -2.09 -7.74 15.68
C ASN A 185 -0.84 -8.18 16.44
N VAL A 186 -0.53 -7.49 17.54
CA VAL A 186 0.52 -7.94 18.47
C VAL A 186 0.00 -9.17 19.21
N VAL A 187 0.50 -10.35 18.84
CA VAL A 187 0.16 -11.63 19.45
C VAL A 187 1.40 -12.28 20.08
N ARG A 188 1.21 -13.23 21.00
CA ARG A 188 2.33 -13.95 21.62
C ARG A 188 3.04 -14.78 20.55
N ARG A 189 4.37 -14.88 20.63
CA ARG A 189 5.12 -15.93 19.95
C ARG A 189 4.75 -17.28 20.56
N GLY A 190 4.59 -18.31 19.74
CA GLY A 190 4.26 -19.65 20.21
C GLY A 190 4.34 -20.68 19.09
N PRO A 191 3.87 -21.91 19.35
CA PRO A 191 4.11 -23.05 18.46
C PRO A 191 3.12 -23.15 17.29
N ILE A 192 2.07 -22.33 17.23
CA ILE A 192 0.98 -22.53 16.26
C ILE A 192 1.27 -21.78 14.97
N GLY A 193 1.38 -22.53 13.86
CA GLY A 193 1.40 -21.98 12.51
C GLY A 193 -0.02 -21.75 11.98
N VAL A 194 -0.23 -20.63 11.29
CA VAL A 194 -1.52 -20.26 10.68
C VAL A 194 -1.31 -19.96 9.20
N VAL A 195 -2.14 -20.53 8.33
CA VAL A 195 -2.21 -20.17 6.90
C VAL A 195 -3.66 -19.78 6.60
N GLY A 196 -3.87 -18.62 5.97
CA GLY A 196 -5.21 -18.06 5.83
C GLY A 196 -5.43 -17.31 4.52
N ALA A 197 -6.58 -17.59 3.88
CA ALA A 197 -7.06 -16.87 2.69
C ALA A 197 -8.03 -15.73 3.04
N SER A 198 -7.96 -15.20 4.27
CA SER A 198 -8.82 -14.10 4.75
C SER A 198 -8.03 -13.24 5.73
N GLY A 199 -7.95 -11.92 5.48
CA GLY A 199 -7.23 -10.98 6.35
C GLY A 199 -7.81 -10.93 7.76
N THR A 200 -9.04 -10.44 7.91
CA THR A 200 -9.72 -10.34 9.21
C THR A 200 -9.97 -11.70 9.85
N GLY A 201 -10.21 -12.75 9.06
CA GLY A 201 -10.28 -14.12 9.56
C GLY A 201 -8.98 -14.58 10.21
N THR A 202 -7.83 -14.27 9.60
CA THR A 202 -6.50 -14.57 10.15
C THR A 202 -6.24 -13.75 11.41
N GLN A 203 -6.63 -12.48 11.44
CA GLN A 203 -6.54 -11.64 12.64
C GLN A 203 -7.35 -12.25 13.80
N GLU A 204 -8.61 -12.64 13.56
CA GLU A 204 -9.44 -13.25 14.58
C GLU A 204 -8.81 -14.54 15.12
N VAL A 205 -8.38 -15.45 14.24
CA VAL A 205 -7.73 -16.71 14.66
C VAL A 205 -6.50 -16.45 15.52
N THR A 206 -5.60 -15.56 15.08
CA THR A 206 -4.35 -15.27 15.81
C THR A 206 -4.62 -14.59 17.16
N VAL A 207 -5.60 -13.69 17.24
CA VAL A 207 -6.05 -13.06 18.49
C VAL A 207 -6.68 -14.09 19.42
N ARG A 208 -7.48 -15.03 18.91
CA ARG A 208 -8.09 -16.09 19.74
C ARG A 208 -7.05 -17.06 20.26
N ILE A 209 -6.05 -17.43 19.45
CA ILE A 209 -4.89 -18.22 19.89
C ILE A 209 -4.19 -17.51 21.06
N HIS A 210 -3.94 -16.21 20.92
CA HIS A 210 -3.41 -15.40 22.01
C HIS A 210 -4.34 -15.50 23.22
N GLN A 211 -5.60 -15.09 23.13
CA GLN A 211 -6.53 -15.08 24.28
C GLN A 211 -6.63 -16.41 25.03
N ASN A 212 -6.48 -17.54 24.33
CA ASN A 212 -6.49 -18.88 24.92
C ASN A 212 -5.15 -19.31 25.54
N GLY A 213 -4.20 -18.39 25.71
CA GLY A 213 -2.94 -18.61 26.42
C GLY A 213 -1.78 -19.13 25.56
N SER A 214 -2.00 -19.41 24.28
CA SER A 214 -0.96 -19.85 23.35
C SER A 214 -0.38 -18.67 22.54
N GLY A 215 0.40 -18.98 21.51
CA GLY A 215 1.01 -18.01 20.61
C GLY A 215 1.24 -18.56 19.21
N VAL A 216 1.57 -17.65 18.29
CA VAL A 216 1.69 -17.90 16.85
C VAL A 216 3.16 -17.93 16.44
N SER A 217 3.57 -18.93 15.66
CA SER A 217 4.89 -19.03 15.06
C SER A 217 4.94 -18.22 13.75
N GLN A 218 3.94 -18.39 12.90
CA GLN A 218 3.76 -17.68 11.64
C GLN A 218 2.27 -17.53 11.37
N ALA A 219 1.87 -16.44 10.72
CA ALA A 219 0.56 -16.32 10.10
C ALA A 219 0.74 -15.92 8.64
N LEU A 220 0.61 -16.87 7.71
CA LEU A 220 0.88 -16.66 6.29
C LEU A 220 -0.44 -16.41 5.55
N GLY A 221 -0.67 -15.18 5.13
CA GLY A 221 -1.82 -14.81 4.32
C GLY A 221 -1.63 -15.18 2.85
N THR A 222 -2.61 -15.82 2.23
CA THR A 222 -2.47 -16.34 0.84
C THR A 222 -3.11 -15.45 -0.23
N GLY A 223 -3.91 -14.47 0.18
CA GLY A 223 -4.82 -13.70 -0.69
C GLY A 223 -6.20 -14.35 -0.80
N GLY A 224 -7.24 -13.51 -0.92
CA GLY A 224 -8.65 -13.94 -0.89
C GLY A 224 -9.05 -14.93 -1.99
N HIS A 225 -8.37 -14.87 -3.14
CA HIS A 225 -8.68 -15.70 -4.30
C HIS A 225 -7.83 -16.97 -4.40
N ASP A 226 -6.89 -17.21 -3.48
CA ASP A 226 -5.94 -18.33 -3.60
C ASP A 226 -6.64 -19.68 -3.70
N LEU A 227 -7.75 -19.86 -2.97
CA LEU A 227 -8.51 -21.11 -2.94
C LEU A 227 -9.52 -21.26 -4.10
N ALA A 228 -9.62 -20.29 -5.01
CA ALA A 228 -10.46 -20.43 -6.18
C ALA A 228 -9.92 -21.54 -7.11
N ASP A 229 -10.82 -22.28 -7.77
CA ASP A 229 -10.46 -23.40 -8.67
C ASP A 229 -9.45 -22.99 -9.74
N ALA A 230 -9.53 -21.74 -10.23
CA ALA A 230 -8.63 -21.20 -11.25
C ALA A 230 -7.21 -20.96 -10.74
N ILE A 231 -7.02 -20.75 -9.44
CA ILE A 231 -5.71 -20.53 -8.79
C ILE A 231 -5.16 -21.84 -8.23
N GLY A 232 -6.01 -22.66 -7.61
CA GLY A 232 -5.67 -24.00 -7.16
C GLY A 232 -4.94 -24.08 -5.82
N GLY A 233 -5.08 -23.05 -4.95
CA GLY A 233 -4.55 -23.07 -3.59
C GLY A 233 -3.02 -23.13 -3.52
N ILE A 234 -2.32 -22.59 -4.53
CA ILE A 234 -0.86 -22.73 -4.66
C ILE A 234 -0.16 -22.19 -3.40
N SER A 235 -0.56 -21.02 -2.93
CA SER A 235 0.10 -20.38 -1.77
C SER A 235 -0.34 -21.01 -0.47
N MET A 236 -1.58 -21.49 -0.37
CA MET A 236 -2.05 -22.30 0.76
C MET A 236 -1.22 -23.56 0.91
N LEU A 237 -1.02 -24.32 -0.17
CA LEU A 237 -0.23 -25.55 -0.15
C LEU A 237 1.24 -25.27 0.18
N HIS A 238 1.82 -24.22 -0.39
CA HIS A 238 3.18 -23.79 -0.06
C HIS A 238 3.27 -23.42 1.43
N GLY A 239 2.38 -22.54 1.92
CA GLY A 239 2.37 -22.12 3.32
C GLY A 239 2.20 -23.28 4.29
N LEU A 240 1.36 -24.27 3.97
CA LEU A 240 1.22 -25.48 4.79
C LEU A 240 2.53 -26.27 4.82
N ALA A 241 3.14 -26.52 3.66
CA ALA A 241 4.42 -27.24 3.58
C ALA A 241 5.56 -26.50 4.33
N ALA A 242 5.59 -25.17 4.26
CA ALA A 242 6.58 -24.35 4.96
C ALA A 242 6.44 -24.39 6.48
N LEU A 243 5.25 -24.70 6.99
CA LEU A 243 4.96 -24.81 8.43
C LEU A 243 4.93 -26.25 8.94
N ASP A 244 4.97 -27.24 8.04
CA ASP A 244 5.03 -28.66 8.34
C ASP A 244 6.49 -29.06 8.62
N GLY A 245 6.97 -28.69 9.82
CA GLY A 245 8.31 -28.97 10.34
C GLY A 245 8.31 -29.87 11.55
#